data_AF-A0A831PFD5-F1
#
_entry.id   AF-A0A831PFD5-F1
#
_cell.length_a   1.000
_cell.length_b   1.000
_cell.length_c   1.000
_cell.angle_alpha   90.00
_cell.angle_beta   90.00
_cell.angle_gamma   90.00
#
_symmetry.space_group_name_H-M   'P 1'
#
loop_
_entity.id
_entity.type
_entity.pdbx_description
1 polymer ?
#
loop_
_entity_poly.entity_id
_entity_poly.type
_entity_poly.pdbx_seq_one_letter_code
_entity_poly.pdbx_strand_id
1 'polypeptide(L)' 'MGFAYARADPDGREADAERFSALVKALTGKEPRIRRLKNGKIKIECYGGHLEGFMRYAELAAVIKRWLEETSRR' A
#
# COMPACT_ATOMS: atom_id res chain seq x y z
N MET A 1 -4.60 6.75 -10.90
CA MET A 1 -4.77 7.26 -9.52
C MET A 1 -5.46 6.18 -8.72
N GLY A 2 -4.89 5.76 -7.59
CA GLY A 2 -5.46 4.73 -6.70
C GLY A 2 -5.91 5.31 -5.37
N PHE A 3 -6.89 4.68 -4.74
CA PHE A 3 -7.44 5.15 -3.46
C PHE A 3 -7.55 4.01 -2.46
N ALA A 4 -7.19 4.30 -1.22
CA ALA A 4 -7.45 3.46 -0.06
C ALA A 4 -8.17 4.28 1.02
N TYR A 5 -8.79 3.59 1.96
CA TYR A 5 -9.44 4.20 3.11
C TYR A 5 -9.05 3.47 4.38
N ALA A 6 -8.75 4.21 5.44
CA ALA A 6 -8.58 3.63 6.76
C ALA A 6 -9.87 2.92 7.19
N ARG A 7 -9.76 1.69 7.66
CA ARG A 7 -10.93 0.83 7.96
C ARG A 7 -11.15 0.53 9.44
N ALA A 8 -10.22 0.88 10.31
CA ALA A 8 -10.39 0.74 11.75
C ALA A 8 -11.62 1.51 12.28
N ASP A 9 -12.02 1.18 13.51
CA ASP A 9 -12.97 1.96 14.30
C ASP A 9 -12.55 3.43 14.39
N PRO A 10 -13.49 4.36 14.66
CA PRO A 10 -13.22 5.80 14.57
C PRO A 10 -11.92 6.26 15.25
N ASP A 11 -11.62 5.72 16.43
CA ASP A 11 -10.41 6.05 17.21
C ASP A 11 -9.12 5.45 16.62
N GLY A 12 -9.23 4.37 15.84
CA GLY A 12 -8.10 3.66 15.22
C GLY A 12 -7.79 4.08 13.78
N ARG A 13 -8.61 4.92 13.15
CA ARG A 13 -8.46 5.25 11.71
C ARG A 13 -7.17 5.99 11.40
N GLU A 14 -6.73 6.89 12.28
CA GLU A 14 -5.46 7.62 12.06
C GLU A 14 -4.27 6.67 12.14
N ALA A 15 -4.21 5.82 13.17
CA ALA A 15 -3.16 4.81 13.28
C ALA A 15 -3.16 3.81 12.10
N ASP A 16 -4.32 3.50 11.54
CA ASP A 16 -4.44 2.69 10.32
C ASP A 16 -3.93 3.42 9.07
N ALA A 17 -4.25 4.71 8.93
CA ALA A 17 -3.76 5.55 7.85
C ALA A 17 -2.23 5.75 7.92
N GLU A 18 -1.68 5.97 9.11
CA GLU A 18 -0.25 6.11 9.35
C GLU A 18 0.52 4.83 9.00
N ARG A 19 0.04 3.66 9.46
CA ARG A 19 0.63 2.36 9.12
C ARG A 19 0.66 2.13 7.62
N PHE A 20 -0.45 2.41 6.94
CA PHE A 20 -0.50 2.28 5.48
C PHE A 20 0.42 3.29 4.78
N SER A 21 0.46 4.54 5.23
CA SER A 21 1.34 5.58 4.69
C SER A 21 2.82 5.20 4.81
N ALA A 22 3.23 4.71 5.98
CA ALA A 22 4.58 4.23 6.23
C ALA A 22 4.97 3.09 5.27
N LEU A 23 4.06 2.14 5.03
CA LEU A 23 4.27 1.07 4.05
C LEU A 23 4.45 1.63 2.63
N VAL A 24 3.57 2.53 2.18
CA VAL A 24 3.69 3.14 0.84
C VAL A 24 5.02 3.87 0.70
N LYS A 25 5.46 4.61 1.73
CA LYS A 25 6.76 5.29 1.72
C LYS A 25 7.93 4.32 1.67
N ALA A 26 7.90 3.25 2.47
CA ALA A 26 8.95 2.24 2.49
C ALA A 26 9.10 1.55 1.12
N LEU A 27 7.98 1.27 0.45
CA LEU A 27 7.98 0.63 -0.85
C LEU A 27 8.38 1.60 -1.98
N THR A 28 7.83 2.81 -1.97
CA THR A 28 7.87 3.68 -3.16
C THR A 28 8.80 4.88 -3.01
N GLY A 29 9.36 5.09 -1.81
CA GLY A 29 10.14 6.27 -1.44
C GLY A 29 9.33 7.55 -1.32
N LYS A 30 8.00 7.49 -1.49
CA LYS A 30 7.10 8.65 -1.55
C LYS A 30 5.90 8.44 -0.64
N GLU A 31 5.50 9.50 0.06
CA GLU A 31 4.32 9.46 0.91
C GLU A 31 3.03 9.66 0.08
N PRO A 32 1.96 8.91 0.38
CA PRO A 32 0.65 9.14 -0.21
C PRO A 32 0.00 10.40 0.37
N ARG A 33 -0.97 10.96 -0.37
CA ARG A 33 -1.74 12.10 0.16
C ARG A 33 -2.85 11.60 1.07
N ILE A 34 -2.87 12.07 2.31
CA ILE A 34 -3.92 11.74 3.29
C ILE A 34 -4.94 12.89 3.36
N ARG A 35 -6.24 12.56 3.32
CA ARG A 35 -7.33 13.53 3.44
C ARG A 35 -8.38 13.03 4.42
N ARG A 36 -8.64 13.82 5.47
CA ARG A 36 -9.78 13.60 6.37
C ARG A 36 -11.05 14.17 5.75
N LEU A 37 -12.10 13.35 5.64
CA LEU A 37 -13.40 13.71 5.08
C LEU A 37 -14.38 14.09 6.19
N LYS A 38 -15.43 14.85 5.84
CA LYS A 38 -16.46 15.34 6.77
C LYS A 38 -17.18 14.23 7.56
N ASN A 39 -17.22 13.00 7.03
CA ASN A 39 -17.84 11.84 7.68
C ASN A 39 -16.87 11.01 8.54
N GLY A 40 -15.71 11.58 8.91
CA GLY A 40 -14.69 10.89 9.71
C GLY A 40 -13.96 9.77 8.97
N LYS A 41 -14.15 9.63 7.64
CA LYS A 41 -13.34 8.75 6.82
C LYS A 41 -11.99 9.41 6.52
N ILE A 42 -10.94 8.60 6.47
CA ILE A 42 -9.61 9.04 6.03
C ILE A 42 -9.34 8.40 4.68
N LYS A 43 -9.19 9.24 3.66
CA LYS A 43 -8.87 8.84 2.29
C LYS A 43 -7.36 8.95 2.08
N ILE A 44 -6.76 7.89 1.54
CA ILE A 44 -5.35 7.83 1.18
C ILE A 44 -5.24 7.74 -0.33
N GLU A 45 -4.59 8.71 -0.95
CA GLU A 45 -4.48 8.82 -2.41
C GLU A 45 -3.08 8.45 -2.88
N CYS A 46 -3.04 7.46 -3.78
CA CYS A 46 -1.82 6.99 -4.42
C CYS A 46 -1.74 7.48 -5.87
N TYR A 47 -0.69 8.23 -6.20
CA TYR A 47 -0.44 8.80 -7.53
C TYR A 47 0.45 7.86 -8.37
N GLY A 48 0.73 8.24 -9.63
CA GLY A 48 1.47 7.40 -10.58
C GLY A 48 2.75 6.79 -10.01
N GLY A 49 3.60 7.60 -9.37
CA GLY A 49 4.84 7.11 -8.76
C GLY A 49 4.65 6.07 -7.64
N HIS A 50 3.52 6.07 -6.94
CA HIS A 50 3.22 5.03 -5.95
C HIS A 50 2.82 3.73 -6.65
N LEU A 51 2.00 3.83 -7.70
CA LEU A 51 1.53 2.68 -8.47
C LEU A 51 2.66 1.98 -9.23
N GLU A 52 3.56 2.76 -9.84
CA GLU A 52 4.78 2.24 -10.46
C GLU A 52 5.65 1.49 -9.46
N GLY A 53 5.82 2.03 -8.25
CA GLY A 53 6.51 1.35 -7.17
C GLY A 53 5.85 0.01 -6.83
N PHE A 54 4.53 -0.02 -6.64
CA PHE A 54 3.79 -1.26 -6.35
C PHE A 54 3.89 -2.30 -7.46
N MET A 55 3.90 -1.90 -8.74
CA MET A 55 4.07 -2.84 -9.86
C MET A 55 5.40 -3.57 -9.79
N ARG A 56 6.50 -2.86 -9.48
CA ARG A 56 7.83 -3.49 -9.31
C ARG A 56 7.84 -4.54 -8.20
N TYR A 57 7.12 -4.29 -7.09
CA TYR A 57 6.97 -5.29 -6.04
C TYR A 57 6.14 -6.49 -6.47
N ALA A 58 5.07 -6.28 -7.24
CA ALA A 58 4.27 -7.38 -7.77
C ALA A 58 5.09 -8.27 -8.72
N GLU A 59 5.92 -7.66 -9.56
CA GLU A 59 6.86 -8.37 -10.43
C GLU A 59 7.87 -9.20 -9.61
N LEU A 60 8.52 -8.59 -8.61
CA LEU A 60 9.45 -9.29 -7.72
C LEU A 60 8.78 -10.47 -7.00
N ALA A 61 7.59 -10.26 -6.44
CA ALA A 61 6.85 -11.31 -5.75
C ALA A 61 6.47 -12.46 -6.69
N ALA A 62 6.07 -12.16 -7.93
CA ALA A 62 5.77 -13.17 -8.94
C ALA A 62 7.00 -14.00 -9.30
N VAL A 63 8.16 -13.35 -9.46
CA VAL A 63 9.44 -14.04 -9.72
C VAL A 63 9.82 -14.96 -8.55
N ILE A 64 9.74 -14.48 -7.31
CA ILE A 64 10.03 -15.28 -6.12
C ILE A 64 9.09 -16.48 -6.02
N LYS A 65 7.78 -16.27 -6.24
CA LYS A 65 6.80 -17.35 -6.22
C LYS A 65 7.13 -18.45 -7.22
N ARG A 66 7.46 -18.07 -8.46
CA ARG A 66 7.84 -19.03 -9.51
C ARG A 66 9.10 -19.80 -9.13
N TRP A 67 10.11 -19.12 -8.59
CA TRP A 67 11.35 -19.77 -8.13
C TRP A 67 11.08 -20.80 -7.01
N LEU A 68 10.23 -20.45 -6.04
CA LEU A 68 9.83 -21.36 -4.97
C LEU A 68 9.06 -22.58 -5.51
N GLU A 69 8.16 -22.39 -6.48
CA GLU A 69 7.41 -23.49 -7.11
C GLU A 69 8.31 -24.43 -7.94
N GLU A 70 9.34 -23.90 -8.61
CA GLU A 70 10.29 -24.70 -9.39
C GLU A 70 11.23 -25.49 -8.47
N THR A 71 11.67 -24.88 -7.36
CA THR A 71 12.58 -25.51 -6.39
C THR A 71 11.89 -26.48 -5.44
N SER A 72 10.62 -26.27 -5.08
CA SER A 72 9.86 -27.16 -4.19
C SER A 72 9.47 -28.50 -4.83
N ARG A 73 9.65 -28.63 -6.16
CA ARG A 73 9.37 -29.86 -6.92
C ARG A 73 10.59 -30.78 -7.05
N ARG A 74 11.74 -30.39 -6.48
CA ARG A 74 12.93 -31.22 -6.30
C ARG A 74 12.98 -31.78 -4.88
#